data_AF-A0A2W0CPZ0-F1
#
_entry.id   AF-A0A2W0CPZ0-F1
#
_cell.length_a   1.000
_cell.length_b   1.000
_cell.length_c   1.000
_cell.angle_alpha   90.00
_cell.angle_beta   90.00
_cell.angle_gamma   90.00
#
_symmetry.space_group_name_H-M   'P 1'
#
loop_
_entity.id
_entity.type
_entity.pdbx_description
1 polymer ?
#
loop_
_entity_poly.entity_id
_entity_poly.type
_entity_poly.pdbx_seq_one_letter_code
_entity_poly.pdbx_strand_id
1 'polypeptide(L)'
;MLDYLLKVFGWLTVVGVILLFFVGGGALFYRSFINTKIKIFKKGHYLKCNECGNKVPHDARCCEWCGLRFKRTDPLSNSIFYCFIFGCMMIPGGLGMTQEFYENIFFFLND
;
A
#
# COMPACT_ATOMS: atom_id res chain seq x y z
N MET A 1 3.54 40.17 -10.64
CA MET A 1 3.31 39.06 -11.60
C MET A 1 4.06 37.80 -11.18
N LEU A 2 5.36 37.90 -10.84
CA LEU A 2 6.16 36.78 -10.31
C LEU A 2 5.58 36.19 -9.01
N ASP A 3 5.12 37.03 -8.08
CA ASP A 3 4.54 36.58 -6.81
C ASP A 3 3.25 35.77 -6.99
N TYR A 4 2.45 36.13 -8.00
CA TYR A 4 1.23 35.41 -8.35
C TYR A 4 1.57 34.04 -8.95
N LEU A 5 2.57 33.98 -9.84
CA LEU A 5 3.08 32.73 -10.40
C LEU A 5 3.60 31.79 -9.30
N LEU A 6 4.42 32.29 -8.38
CA LEU A 6 4.94 31.50 -7.25
C LEU A 6 3.81 30.95 -6.36
N LYS A 7 2.79 31.77 -6.08
CA LYS A 7 1.59 31.30 -5.36
C LYS A 7 0.89 30.17 -6.10
N VAL A 8 0.56 30.34 -7.38
CA VAL A 8 -0.14 29.30 -8.16
C VAL A 8 0.67 28.00 -8.19
N PHE A 9 1.98 28.06 -8.38
CA PHE A 9 2.85 26.88 -8.32
C PHE A 9 2.83 26.21 -6.95
N GLY A 10 2.90 26.97 -5.86
CA GLY A 10 2.82 26.44 -4.50
C GLY A 10 1.54 25.63 -4.28
N TRP A 11 0.40 26.12 -4.74
CA TRP A 11 -0.89 25.44 -4.56
C TRP A 11 -0.97 24.16 -5.39
N LEU A 12 -0.47 24.21 -6.62
CA LEU A 12 -0.40 23.06 -7.50
C LEU A 12 0.46 21.95 -6.89
N THR A 13 1.57 22.31 -6.23
CA THR A 13 2.40 21.33 -5.51
C THR A 13 1.68 20.73 -4.31
N VAL A 14 0.99 21.53 -3.49
CA VAL A 14 0.23 21.04 -2.32
C VAL A 14 -0.88 20.08 -2.76
N VAL A 15 -1.67 20.45 -3.77
CA VAL A 15 -2.71 19.57 -4.34
C VAL A 15 -2.09 18.27 -4.87
N GLY A 16 -0.95 18.36 -5.56
CA GLY A 16 -0.22 17.19 -6.04
C GLY A 16 0.20 16.24 -4.91
N VAL A 17 0.74 16.79 -3.81
CA VAL A 17 1.12 16.00 -2.63
C VAL A 17 -0.10 15.36 -1.98
N ILE A 18 -1.19 16.11 -1.79
CA ILE A 18 -2.44 15.58 -1.22
C ILE A 18 -2.95 14.38 -2.06
N LEU A 19 -2.97 14.51 -3.39
CA LEU A 19 -3.38 13.42 -4.28
C LEU A 19 -2.47 12.20 -4.14
N LEU A 20 -1.15 12.39 -3.98
CA LEU A 20 -0.22 11.27 -3.74
C LEU A 20 -0.52 10.54 -2.43
N PHE A 21 -0.95 11.24 -1.38
CA PHE A 21 -1.34 10.61 -0.11
C PHE A 21 -2.62 9.77 -0.27
N PHE A 22 -3.64 10.28 -0.95
CA PHE A 22 -4.88 9.53 -1.16
C PHE A 22 -4.70 8.35 -2.14
N VAL A 23 -4.03 8.57 -3.27
CA VAL A 23 -3.78 7.52 -4.26
C VAL A 23 -2.82 6.47 -3.70
N GLY A 24 -1.73 6.91 -3.06
CA GLY A 24 -0.76 6.02 -2.43
C GLY A 24 -1.34 5.24 -1.26
N GLY A 25 -2.03 5.93 -0.35
CA GLY A 25 -2.72 5.31 0.78
C GLY A 25 -3.80 4.32 0.34
N GLY A 26 -4.64 4.71 -0.61
CA GLY A 26 -5.67 3.85 -1.19
C GLY A 26 -5.09 2.61 -1.89
N ALA A 27 -4.02 2.76 -2.67
CA ALA A 27 -3.35 1.64 -3.34
C ALA A 27 -2.74 0.64 -2.35
N LEU A 28 -2.09 1.12 -1.28
CA LEU A 28 -1.54 0.26 -0.22
C LEU A 28 -2.65 -0.45 0.56
N PHE A 29 -3.71 0.27 0.89
CA PHE A 29 -4.88 -0.30 1.58
C PHE A 29 -5.56 -1.38 0.73
N TYR A 30 -5.77 -1.11 -0.56
CA TYR A 30 -6.32 -2.07 -1.51
C TYR A 30 -5.44 -3.33 -1.66
N ARG A 31 -4.12 -3.16 -1.74
CA ARG A 31 -3.17 -4.29 -1.76
C ARG A 31 -3.26 -5.16 -0.50
N SER A 32 -3.55 -4.58 0.67
CA SER A 32 -3.75 -5.34 1.91
C SER A 32 -4.91 -6.34 1.79
N PHE A 33 -6.04 -5.92 1.19
CA PHE A 33 -7.18 -6.82 0.95
C PHE A 33 -6.84 -7.92 -0.05
N ILE A 34 -6.13 -7.60 -1.13
CA ILE A 34 -5.70 -8.61 -2.11
C ILE A 34 -4.81 -9.66 -1.43
N ASN A 35 -3.78 -9.23 -0.69
CA ASN A 35 -2.87 -10.14 -0.01
C ASN A 35 -3.60 -11.02 1.02
N THR A 36 -4.60 -10.47 1.72
CA THR A 36 -5.43 -11.22 2.65
C THR A 36 -6.29 -12.26 1.94
N LYS A 37 -6.96 -11.89 0.84
CA LYS A 37 -7.75 -12.83 0.02
C LYS A 37 -6.90 -13.96 -0.52
N ILE A 38 -5.70 -13.66 -1.03
CA ILE A 38 -4.77 -14.67 -1.56
C ILE A 38 -4.33 -15.63 -0.45
N LYS A 39 -3.99 -15.13 0.75
CA LYS A 39 -3.59 -16.01 1.86
C LYS A 39 -4.74 -16.89 2.34
N ILE A 40 -5.95 -16.35 2.48
CA ILE A 40 -7.13 -17.12 2.88
C ILE A 40 -7.43 -18.21 1.85
N PHE A 41 -7.40 -17.87 0.56
CA PHE A 41 -7.62 -18.83 -0.51
C PHE A 41 -6.56 -19.95 -0.48
N LYS A 42 -5.28 -19.60 -0.32
CA LYS A 42 -4.18 -20.58 -0.30
C LYS A 42 -4.13 -21.47 0.95
N LYS A 43 -4.74 -21.07 2.07
CA LYS A 43 -4.66 -21.76 3.38
C LYS A 43 -5.25 -23.18 3.42
N GLY A 44 -5.83 -23.67 2.32
CA GLY A 44 -6.31 -25.05 2.18
C GLY A 44 -5.78 -25.77 0.93
N HIS A 45 -4.94 -25.12 0.12
CA HIS A 45 -4.44 -25.70 -1.12
C HIS A 45 -3.05 -26.34 -0.92
N TYR A 46 -2.92 -27.54 -1.46
CA TYR A 46 -1.66 -28.26 -1.55
C TYR A 46 -1.09 -28.07 -2.95
N LEU A 47 0.20 -27.75 -3.03
CA LEU A 47 0.97 -27.70 -4.26
C LEU A 47 1.78 -29.00 -4.41
N LYS A 48 2.03 -29.43 -5.65
CA LYS A 48 2.93 -30.55 -5.90
C LYS A 48 4.37 -30.05 -5.90
N CYS A 49 5.26 -30.75 -5.22
CA CYS A 49 6.68 -30.49 -5.30
C CYS A 49 7.19 -30.83 -6.71
N ASN A 50 7.94 -29.91 -7.34
CA ASN A 50 8.46 -30.14 -8.69
C ASN A 50 9.50 -31.27 -8.76
N GLU A 51 10.21 -31.55 -7.66
CA GLU A 51 11.21 -32.62 -7.66
C GLU A 51 10.64 -33.99 -7.32
N CYS A 52 9.95 -34.13 -6.17
CA CYS A 52 9.47 -35.43 -5.71
C CYS A 52 8.00 -35.71 -6.00
N GLY A 53 7.25 -34.77 -6.60
CA GLY A 53 5.83 -34.93 -6.95
C GLY A 53 4.84 -34.95 -5.78
N ASN A 54 5.32 -35.02 -4.53
CA ASN A 54 4.46 -35.07 -3.35
C ASN A 54 3.69 -33.78 -3.11
N LYS A 55 2.52 -33.91 -2.49
CA LYS A 55 1.67 -32.78 -2.09
C LYS A 55 2.25 -32.12 -0.84
N VAL A 56 2.49 -30.82 -0.93
CA VAL A 56 3.04 -29.98 0.14
C VAL A 56 2.12 -28.78 0.34
N PRO A 57 1.92 -28.31 1.59
CA PRO A 57 1.07 -27.14 1.82
C PRO A 57 1.66 -25.90 1.14
N HIS A 58 0.80 -25.01 0.64
CA HIS A 58 1.25 -23.84 -0.12
C HIS A 58 2.15 -22.88 0.69
N ASP A 59 2.03 -22.89 2.03
CA ASP A 59 2.85 -22.08 2.93
C ASP A 59 4.12 -22.80 3.43
N ALA A 60 4.39 -24.02 2.96
CA ALA A 60 5.59 -24.77 3.34
C ALA A 60 6.85 -24.01 2.88
N ARG A 61 7.83 -23.85 3.78
CA ARG A 61 9.15 -23.25 3.43
C ARG A 61 10.08 -24.26 2.77
N CYS A 62 9.87 -25.54 3.04
CA CYS A 62 10.60 -26.64 2.46
C CYS A 62 9.68 -27.82 2.22
N CYS A 63 10.04 -28.67 1.26
CA CYS A 63 9.43 -29.99 1.14
C CYS A 63 9.95 -30.92 2.24
N GLU A 64 9.04 -31.52 3.02
CA GLU A 64 9.37 -32.49 4.08
C GLU A 64 9.94 -33.80 3.53
N TRP A 65 9.75 -34.07 2.23
CA TRP A 65 10.15 -35.33 1.60
C TRP A 65 11.51 -35.25 0.92
N CYS A 66 11.76 -34.22 0.11
CA CYS A 66 13.02 -34.07 -0.63
C CYS A 66 13.94 -32.96 -0.09
N GLY A 67 13.48 -32.17 0.89
CA GLY A 67 14.27 -31.07 1.47
C GLY A 67 14.37 -29.82 0.59
N LEU A 68 13.74 -29.78 -0.59
CA LEU A 68 13.74 -28.63 -1.49
C LEU A 68 13.20 -27.39 -0.76
N ARG A 69 13.95 -26.28 -0.76
CA ARG A 69 13.51 -24.99 -0.18
C ARG A 69 12.79 -24.15 -1.22
N PHE A 70 11.58 -23.70 -0.89
CA PHE A 70 10.82 -22.80 -1.75
C PHE A 70 11.34 -21.35 -1.60
N LYS A 71 11.53 -20.65 -2.71
CA LYS A 71 11.99 -19.26 -2.72
C LYS A 71 10.92 -18.38 -2.06
N ARG A 72 11.29 -17.65 -1.00
CA ARG A 72 10.40 -16.64 -0.40
C ARG A 72 10.19 -15.51 -1.41
N THR A 73 8.94 -15.16 -1.66
CA THR A 73 8.58 -13.88 -2.28
C THR A 73 8.83 -12.74 -1.28
N ASP A 74 9.10 -11.54 -1.81
CA ASP A 74 9.60 -10.39 -1.03
C ASP A 74 8.76 -10.11 0.24
N PRO A 75 9.39 -10.07 1.43
CA PRO A 75 8.67 -10.02 2.70
C PRO A 75 7.98 -8.67 2.94
N LEU A 76 8.49 -7.58 2.36
CA LEU A 76 8.00 -6.23 2.62
C LEU A 76 6.68 -5.96 1.87
N SER A 77 6.64 -6.23 0.55
CA SER A 77 5.46 -5.99 -0.30
C SER A 77 4.31 -6.98 -0.02
N ASN A 78 4.61 -8.16 0.53
CA ASN A 78 3.60 -9.18 0.86
C ASN A 78 3.12 -9.11 2.33
N SER A 79 3.63 -8.14 3.10
CA SER A 79 3.18 -7.93 4.47
C SER A 79 1.84 -7.20 4.48
N ILE A 80 0.76 -7.96 4.67
CA ILE A 80 -0.61 -7.45 4.88
C ILE A 80 -0.62 -6.38 5.96
N PHE A 81 0.06 -6.64 7.08
CA PHE A 81 0.10 -5.76 8.23
C PHE A 81 0.76 -4.41 7.90
N TYR A 82 1.87 -4.43 7.16
CA TYR A 82 2.58 -3.20 6.80
C TYR A 82 1.74 -2.34 5.84
N CYS A 83 1.21 -2.94 4.77
CA CYS A 83 0.35 -2.23 3.82
C CYS A 83 -0.93 -1.67 4.47
N PHE A 84 -1.49 -2.40 5.44
CA PHE A 84 -2.65 -1.94 6.22
C PHE A 84 -2.31 -0.73 7.08
N ILE A 85 -1.28 -0.80 7.92
CA ILE A 85 -0.90 0.30 8.81
C ILE A 85 -0.50 1.54 8.01
N PHE A 86 0.34 1.40 6.99
CA PHE A 86 0.75 2.54 6.17
C PHE A 86 -0.43 3.16 5.42
N GLY A 87 -1.32 2.34 4.86
CA GLY A 87 -2.56 2.84 4.25
C GLY A 87 -3.44 3.60 5.24
N CYS A 88 -3.63 3.06 6.45
CA CYS A 88 -4.38 3.70 7.53
C CYS A 88 -3.74 4.98 8.08
N MET A 89 -2.43 5.17 7.93
CA MET A 89 -1.74 6.41 8.33
C MET A 89 -1.77 7.47 7.22
N MET A 90 -1.62 7.06 5.96
CA MET A 90 -1.60 8.00 4.83
C MET A 90 -2.97 8.64 4.57
N ILE A 91 -4.08 7.93 4.77
CA ILE A 91 -5.42 8.48 4.51
C ILE A 91 -5.76 9.62 5.50
N PRO A 92 -5.65 9.46 6.83
CA PRO A 92 -5.82 10.57 7.79
C PRO A 92 -4.80 11.68 7.60
N GLY A 93 -3.55 11.35 7.25
CA GLY A 93 -2.54 12.37 6.91
C GLY A 93 -2.96 13.23 5.71
N GLY A 94 -3.52 12.60 4.67
CA GLY A 94 -4.10 13.30 3.53
C GLY A 94 -5.29 14.19 3.93
N LEU A 95 -6.16 13.70 4.82
CA LEU A 95 -7.28 14.50 5.35
C LEU A 95 -6.83 15.72 6.15
N GLY A 96 -5.81 15.55 7.01
CA GLY A 96 -5.23 16.66 7.76
C GLY A 96 -4.66 17.73 6.83
N MET A 97 -3.90 17.33 5.80
CA MET A 97 -3.38 18.28 4.82
C MET A 97 -4.46 18.94 3.97
N THR A 98 -5.57 18.25 3.67
CA THR A 98 -6.70 18.92 3.02
C THR A 98 -7.35 19.96 3.90
N GLN A 99 -7.46 19.71 5.21
CA GLN A 99 -8.04 20.67 6.13
C GLN A 99 -7.17 21.94 6.23
N GLU A 100 -5.86 21.78 6.41
CA GLU A 100 -4.92 22.91 6.41
C GLU A 100 -4.94 23.67 5.08
N PHE A 101 -5.02 22.95 3.95
CA PHE A 101 -5.15 23.59 2.65
C PHE A 101 -6.43 24.42 2.58
N TYR A 102 -7.60 23.85 2.92
CA TYR A 102 -8.88 24.56 2.92
C TYR A 102 -8.87 25.82 3.79
N GLU A 103 -8.30 25.76 5.00
CA GLU A 103 -8.18 26.91 5.91
C GLU A 103 -7.33 28.03 5.28
N ASN A 104 -6.20 27.67 4.67
CA ASN A 104 -5.33 28.63 3.97
C ASN A 104 -5.99 29.20 2.70
N ILE A 105 -6.81 28.43 1.98
CA ILE A 105 -7.57 28.96 0.84
C ILE A 105 -8.61 29.97 1.30
N PHE A 106 -9.41 29.60 2.29
CA PHE A 106 -10.60 30.35 2.69
C PHE A 106 -10.24 31.68 3.38
N PHE A 107 -9.11 31.72 4.10
CA PHE A 107 -8.56 32.96 4.66
C PHE A 107 -8.24 33.98 3.55
N PHE A 108 -7.65 33.54 2.44
CA PHE A 108 -7.29 34.40 1.29
C PHE A 108 -8.48 34.85 0.42
N LEU A 109 -9.65 34.21 0.53
CA LEU A 109 -10.86 34.64 -0.19
C LEU A 109 -11.62 35.75 0.55
N ASN A 110 -11.32 35.99 1.84
CA ASN A 110 -11.96 37.00 2.67
C ASN A 110 -11.10 38.25 2.91
N ASP A 111 -9.85 38.26 2.45
CA ASP A 111 -8.95 39.43 2.40
C ASP A 111 -8.91 40.03 0.98
#